data_AF-A0A1Y1HSM0-F1
#
_entry.id   AF-A0A1Y1HSM0-F1
#
_cell.length_a   1.000
_cell.length_b   1.000
_cell.length_c   1.000
_cell.angle_alpha   90.00
_cell.angle_beta   90.00
_cell.angle_gamma   90.00
#
_symmetry.space_group_name_H-M   'P 1'
#
loop_
_entity.id
_entity.type
_entity.pdbx_description
1 polymer ?
#
loop_
_entity_poly.entity_id
_entity_poly.type
_entity_poly.pdbx_seq_one_letter_code
_entity_poly.pdbx_strand_id
1 'polypeptide(L)'
;MEGELRDGLEFWGLERKLCLAVGCGETLERREVERAVALKSFDYRVLNLLLYEMEGQAVNEQHFEFLKASELLVEISDDLFDYEDDVLSNTFNVYRMFLAMYGPTQGQLELAHWISDIERRYEQLLSGLEASLSKNYRERCKNAAKEGGSTADSNSPMGSWTLPPPISNEGAYREEMREG
;
A
#
# COMPACT_ATOMS: atom_id res chain seq x y z
N MET A 1 -10.57 16.94 -7.76
CA MET A 1 -9.97 17.39 -6.48
C MET A 1 -10.90 17.14 -5.30
N GLU A 2 -12.14 17.62 -5.30
CA GLU A 2 -13.10 17.37 -4.18
C GLU A 2 -13.35 15.89 -3.89
N GLY A 3 -13.33 15.02 -4.91
CA GLY A 3 -13.45 13.57 -4.75
C GLY A 3 -12.30 12.96 -3.94
N GLU A 4 -11.07 13.35 -4.25
CA GLU A 4 -9.85 12.86 -3.56
C GLU A 4 -9.79 13.32 -2.10
N LEU A 5 -10.27 14.53 -1.79
CA LEU A 5 -10.36 15.01 -0.40
C LEU A 5 -11.42 14.23 0.40
N ARG A 6 -12.50 13.81 -0.26
CA ARG A 6 -13.53 12.96 0.36
C ARG A 6 -13.00 11.55 0.63
N ASP A 7 -12.21 11.02 -0.29
CA ASP A 7 -11.48 9.76 -0.13
C ASP A 7 -10.61 9.78 1.14
N GLY A 8 -9.91 10.88 1.43
CA GLY A 8 -9.14 11.03 2.68
C GLY A 8 -10.00 11.00 3.96
N LEU A 9 -11.20 11.60 3.94
CA LEU A 9 -12.13 11.52 5.07
C LEU A 9 -12.71 10.11 5.26
N GLU A 10 -12.95 9.39 4.16
CA GLU A 10 -13.38 7.99 4.19
C GLU A 10 -12.28 7.10 4.78
N PHE A 11 -11.03 7.28 4.34
CA PHE A 11 -9.87 6.59 4.89
C PHE A 11 -9.79 6.78 6.41
N TRP A 12 -9.85 8.03 6.88
CA TRP A 12 -9.82 8.35 8.31
C TRP A 12 -10.89 7.59 9.10
N GLY A 13 -12.10 7.44 8.53
CA GLY A 13 -13.17 6.64 9.11
C GLY A 13 -12.85 5.15 9.19
N LEU A 14 -12.35 4.58 8.08
CA LEU A 14 -12.01 3.16 7.97
C LEU A 14 -10.85 2.77 8.89
N GLU A 15 -9.78 3.57 8.94
CA GLU A 15 -8.62 3.33 9.81
C GLU A 15 -9.06 3.12 11.27
N ARG A 16 -9.82 4.07 11.83
CA ARG A 16 -10.28 3.95 13.23
C ARG A 16 -11.14 2.72 13.45
N LYS A 17 -12.02 2.41 12.50
CA LYS A 17 -12.89 1.23 12.59
C LYS A 17 -12.05 -0.05 12.61
N LEU A 18 -11.11 -0.19 11.67
CA LEU A 18 -10.30 -1.38 11.51
C LEU A 18 -9.33 -1.58 12.68
N CYS A 19 -8.65 -0.52 13.14
CA CYS A 19 -7.76 -0.61 14.29
C CYS A 19 -8.49 -0.95 15.59
N LEU A 20 -9.70 -0.41 15.81
CA LEU A 20 -10.53 -0.79 16.96
C LEU A 20 -10.96 -2.26 16.89
N ALA A 21 -11.37 -2.72 15.71
CA ALA A 21 -11.78 -4.11 15.50
C ALA A 21 -10.62 -5.08 15.77
N VAL A 22 -9.41 -4.78 15.27
CA VAL A 22 -8.19 -5.56 15.60
C VAL A 22 -7.95 -5.60 17.11
N GLY A 23 -7.99 -4.43 17.78
CA GLY A 23 -7.75 -4.33 19.22
C GLY A 23 -8.77 -5.10 20.07
N CYS A 24 -9.99 -5.29 19.57
CA CYS A 24 -11.06 -6.03 20.23
C CYS A 24 -11.14 -7.52 19.81
N GLY A 25 -10.31 -7.95 18.85
CA GLY A 25 -10.39 -9.30 18.28
C GLY A 25 -11.66 -9.55 17.45
N GLU A 26 -12.23 -8.50 16.87
CA GLU A 26 -13.41 -8.59 16.01
C GLU A 26 -13.04 -9.02 14.58
N THR A 27 -14.01 -9.60 13.87
CA THR A 27 -13.83 -10.00 12.47
C THR A 27 -13.73 -8.78 11.57
N LEU A 28 -12.69 -8.74 10.72
CA LEU A 28 -12.51 -7.71 9.71
C LEU A 28 -13.08 -8.16 8.35
N GLU A 29 -13.55 -7.21 7.55
CA GLU A 29 -13.92 -7.46 6.16
C GLU A 29 -12.77 -7.09 5.22
N ARG A 30 -12.32 -8.04 4.38
CA ARG A 30 -11.26 -7.83 3.38
C ARG A 30 -11.52 -6.59 2.52
N ARG A 31 -12.76 -6.39 2.08
CA ARG A 31 -13.14 -5.25 1.24
C ARG A 31 -12.87 -3.90 1.91
N GLU A 32 -13.07 -3.80 3.23
CA GLU A 32 -12.83 -2.56 3.97
C GLU A 32 -11.34 -2.30 4.13
N VAL A 33 -10.54 -3.35 4.35
CA VAL A 33 -9.07 -3.27 4.40
C VAL A 33 -8.51 -2.82 3.06
N GLU A 34 -8.93 -3.46 1.96
CA GLU A 34 -8.51 -3.10 0.60
C GLU A 34 -8.94 -1.68 0.24
N ARG A 35 -10.14 -1.25 0.67
CA ARG A 35 -10.60 0.13 0.48
C ARG A 35 -9.76 1.10 1.29
N ALA A 36 -9.43 0.81 2.54
CA ALA A 36 -8.65 1.70 3.39
C ALA A 36 -7.27 1.98 2.78
N VAL A 37 -6.51 0.94 2.43
CA VAL A 37 -5.18 1.14 1.83
C VAL A 37 -5.25 1.84 0.47
N ALA A 38 -6.27 1.57 -0.35
CA ALA A 38 -6.45 2.28 -1.63
C ALA A 38 -6.78 3.78 -1.48
N LEU A 39 -7.20 4.22 -0.29
CA LEU A 39 -7.52 5.60 0.01
C LEU A 39 -6.41 6.33 0.81
N LYS A 40 -5.43 5.59 1.34
CA LYS A 40 -4.39 6.10 2.23
C LYS A 40 -3.56 7.22 1.57
N SER A 41 -3.22 7.06 0.29
CA SER A 41 -2.39 8.02 -0.47
C SER A 41 -3.14 8.75 -1.58
N PHE A 42 -4.23 9.40 -1.20
CA PHE A 42 -4.99 10.28 -2.11
C PHE A 42 -4.21 11.54 -2.52
N ASP A 43 -3.21 11.95 -1.75
CA ASP A 43 -2.42 13.15 -1.98
C ASP A 43 -1.61 13.07 -3.29
N TYR A 44 -1.07 11.90 -3.63
CA TYR A 44 -0.39 11.67 -4.91
C TYR A 44 -1.31 11.89 -6.11
N ARG A 45 -2.57 11.43 -6.02
CA ARG A 45 -3.62 11.68 -7.02
C ARG A 45 -3.98 13.16 -7.11
N VAL A 46 -4.11 13.84 -5.97
CA VAL A 46 -4.37 15.29 -5.92
C VAL A 46 -3.25 16.07 -6.61
N LEU A 47 -1.99 15.73 -6.35
CA LEU A 47 -0.83 16.37 -6.98
C LEU A 47 -0.85 16.15 -8.51
N ASN A 48 -1.15 14.94 -8.98
CA ASN A 48 -1.27 14.70 -10.42
C ASN A 48 -2.44 15.47 -11.06
N LEU A 49 -3.59 15.57 -10.38
CA LEU A 49 -4.72 16.39 -10.86
C LEU A 49 -4.31 17.86 -11.00
N LEU A 50 -3.54 18.38 -10.05
CA LEU A 50 -3.01 19.75 -10.10
C LEU A 50 -2.09 19.95 -11.30
N LEU A 51 -1.21 18.98 -11.59
CA LEU A 51 -0.31 19.06 -12.75
C LEU A 51 -1.08 19.09 -14.08
N TYR A 52 -2.10 18.23 -14.24
CA TYR A 52 -2.98 18.27 -15.42
C TYR A 52 -3.64 19.64 -15.61
N GLU A 53 -4.18 20.22 -14.54
CA GLU A 53 -4.79 21.55 -14.56
C GLU A 53 -3.77 22.64 -14.94
N MET A 54 -2.58 22.60 -14.35
CA MET A 54 -1.51 23.56 -14.62
C MET A 54 -0.99 23.50 -16.06
N GLU A 55 -0.99 22.31 -16.68
CA GLU A 55 -0.62 22.12 -18.08
C GLU A 55 -1.78 22.40 -19.05
N GLY A 56 -2.98 22.69 -18.55
CA GLY A 56 -4.19 22.87 -19.36
C GLY A 56 -4.60 21.60 -20.12
N GLN A 57 -4.24 20.42 -19.59
CA GLN A 57 -4.51 19.13 -20.20
C GLN A 57 -5.73 18.46 -19.56
N ALA A 58 -6.51 17.75 -20.37
CA ALA A 58 -7.54 16.87 -19.86
C ALA A 58 -6.91 15.69 -19.10
N VAL A 59 -7.52 15.29 -17.99
CA VAL A 59 -7.05 14.16 -17.19
C VAL A 59 -7.07 12.89 -18.04
N ASN A 60 -5.94 12.20 -18.11
CA ASN A 60 -5.85 10.89 -18.74
C ASN A 60 -6.31 9.82 -17.75
N GLU A 61 -7.51 9.28 -17.95
CA GLU A 61 -8.10 8.25 -17.09
C GLU A 61 -7.22 7.00 -16.96
N GLN A 62 -6.56 6.60 -18.05
CA GLN A 62 -5.68 5.44 -18.06
C GLN A 62 -4.42 5.68 -17.22
N HIS A 63 -3.86 6.90 -17.28
CA HIS A 63 -2.77 7.29 -16.38
C HIS A 63 -3.24 7.26 -14.92
N PHE A 64 -4.44 7.75 -14.63
CA PHE A 64 -4.98 7.73 -13.26
C PHE A 64 -5.23 6.32 -12.72
N GLU A 65 -5.71 5.39 -13.55
CA GLU A 65 -5.85 4.00 -13.13
C GLU A 65 -4.48 3.34 -12.88
N PHE A 66 -3.47 3.69 -13.68
CA PHE A 66 -2.09 3.29 -13.42
C PHE A 66 -1.57 3.84 -12.08
N LEU A 67 -1.82 5.12 -11.80
CA LEU A 67 -1.38 5.76 -10.55
C LEU A 67 -1.93 5.03 -9.33
N LYS A 68 -3.22 4.69 -9.32
CA LYS A 68 -3.84 3.93 -8.21
C LYS A 68 -3.15 2.59 -7.96
N ALA A 69 -2.79 1.86 -9.01
CA ALA A 69 -2.08 0.59 -8.87
C ALA A 69 -0.63 0.79 -8.36
N SER A 70 0.04 1.84 -8.85
CA SER A 70 1.39 2.21 -8.39
C SER A 70 1.39 2.61 -6.91
N GLU A 71 0.47 3.48 -6.51
CA GLU A 71 0.30 3.95 -5.13
C GLU A 71 0.06 2.77 -4.19
N LEU A 72 -0.86 1.88 -4.56
CA LEU A 72 -1.19 0.73 -3.71
C LEU A 72 0.03 -0.16 -3.44
N LEU A 73 0.92 -0.37 -4.41
CA LEU A 73 2.15 -1.12 -4.20
C LEU A 73 3.15 -0.37 -3.30
N VAL A 74 3.24 0.95 -3.44
CA VAL A 74 4.07 1.78 -2.55
C VAL A 74 3.54 1.72 -1.12
N GLU A 75 2.24 1.87 -0.90
CA GLU A 75 1.62 1.77 0.43
C GLU A 75 1.87 0.42 1.09
N ILE A 76 1.74 -0.67 0.33
CA ILE A 76 2.04 -2.00 0.86
C ILE A 76 3.53 -2.11 1.23
N SER A 77 4.42 -1.52 0.43
CA SER A 77 5.86 -1.53 0.72
C SER A 77 6.17 -0.77 2.01
N ASP A 78 5.59 0.42 2.18
CA ASP A 78 5.78 1.25 3.37
C ASP A 78 5.20 0.55 4.61
N ASP A 79 3.99 -0.01 4.51
CA ASP A 79 3.38 -0.79 5.59
C ASP A 79 4.24 -2.02 5.98
N LEU A 80 4.90 -2.67 5.03
CA LEU A 80 5.80 -3.79 5.35
C LEU A 80 7.07 -3.32 6.06
N PHE A 81 7.55 -2.11 5.75
CA PHE A 81 8.72 -1.52 6.37
C PHE A 81 8.40 -1.00 7.79
N ASP A 82 7.28 -0.30 7.95
CA ASP A 82 6.85 0.36 9.20
C ASP A 82 6.02 -0.56 10.12
N TYR A 83 5.86 -1.84 9.77
CA TYR A 83 4.96 -2.79 10.44
C TYR A 83 5.06 -2.80 11.97
N GLU A 84 6.28 -2.84 12.51
CA GLU A 84 6.51 -2.89 13.95
C GLU A 84 6.06 -1.59 14.63
N ASP A 85 6.44 -0.44 14.06
CA ASP A 85 6.10 0.90 14.56
C ASP A 85 4.59 1.17 14.48
N ASP A 86 3.92 0.69 13.43
CA ASP A 86 2.47 0.78 13.26
C ASP A 86 1.72 -0.07 14.28
N VAL A 87 2.22 -1.27 14.60
CA VAL A 87 1.65 -2.11 15.66
C VAL A 87 1.80 -1.44 17.02
N LEU A 88 2.94 -0.80 17.30
CA LEU A 88 3.17 -0.05 18.54
C LEU A 88 2.23 1.15 18.66
N SER A 89 2.06 1.89 17.57
CA SER A 89 1.24 3.11 17.51
C SER A 89 -0.26 2.84 17.35
N ASN A 90 -0.65 1.58 17.13
CA ASN A 90 -2.02 1.16 16.79
C ASN A 90 -2.55 1.86 15.52
N THR A 91 -1.68 2.08 14.55
CA THR A 91 -1.97 2.70 13.25
C THR A 91 -2.47 1.65 12.26
N PHE A 92 -3.20 2.08 11.23
CA PHE A 92 -3.60 1.18 10.15
C PHE A 92 -2.37 0.71 9.37
N ASN A 93 -2.26 -0.61 9.22
CA ASN A 93 -1.21 -1.27 8.46
C ASN A 93 -1.83 -2.49 7.76
N VAL A 94 -1.69 -2.59 6.45
CA VAL A 94 -2.36 -3.61 5.64
C VAL A 94 -1.88 -5.01 5.98
N TYR A 95 -0.59 -5.19 6.27
CA TYR A 95 -0.05 -6.49 6.67
C TYR A 95 -0.63 -6.94 8.01
N ARG A 96 -0.64 -6.03 9.00
CA ARG A 96 -1.31 -6.22 10.29
C ARG A 96 -2.77 -6.68 10.12
N MET A 97 -3.53 -6.04 9.22
CA MET A 97 -4.93 -6.42 8.96
C MET A 97 -5.07 -7.82 8.37
N PHE A 98 -4.19 -8.22 7.44
CA PHE A 98 -4.19 -9.56 6.86
C PHE A 98 -3.86 -10.63 7.90
N LEU A 99 -2.91 -10.37 8.80
CA LEU A 99 -2.60 -11.25 9.92
C LEU A 99 -3.77 -11.39 10.90
N ALA A 100 -4.48 -10.30 11.19
CA ALA A 100 -5.66 -10.33 12.04
C ALA A 100 -6.83 -11.10 11.41
N MET A 101 -7.02 -11.00 10.08
CA MET A 101 -8.09 -11.71 9.35
C MET A 101 -7.86 -13.22 9.26
N TYR A 102 -6.64 -13.63 8.92
CA TYR A 102 -6.36 -15.01 8.47
C TYR A 102 -5.39 -15.76 9.39
N GLY A 103 -4.81 -15.08 10.38
CA GLY A 103 -3.73 -15.60 11.22
C GLY A 103 -2.36 -15.51 10.53
N PRO A 104 -1.27 -15.84 11.26
CA PRO A 104 0.11 -15.56 10.82
C PRO A 104 0.49 -16.13 9.45
N THR A 105 0.28 -17.43 9.25
CA THR A 105 0.72 -18.13 8.05
C THR A 105 -0.18 -17.82 6.84
N GLN A 106 -1.49 -17.92 7.02
CA GLN A 106 -2.42 -17.66 5.91
C GLN A 106 -2.46 -16.17 5.55
N GLY A 107 -2.34 -15.27 6.53
CA GLY A 107 -2.30 -13.82 6.28
C GLY A 107 -1.13 -13.40 5.40
N GLN A 108 0.07 -13.95 5.67
CA GLN A 108 1.24 -13.76 4.79
C GLN A 108 0.99 -14.25 3.37
N LEU A 109 0.40 -15.44 3.21
CA LEU A 109 0.11 -16.03 1.91
C LEU A 109 -0.92 -15.21 1.12
N GLU A 110 -2.02 -14.82 1.78
CA GLU A 110 -3.07 -13.99 1.18
C GLU A 110 -2.56 -12.63 0.74
N LEU A 111 -1.70 -11.99 1.55
CA LEU A 111 -1.09 -10.72 1.17
C LEU A 111 -0.15 -10.90 -0.03
N ALA A 112 0.71 -11.92 -0.03
CA ALA A 112 1.62 -12.20 -1.14
C ALA A 112 0.86 -12.48 -2.46
N HIS A 113 -0.25 -13.22 -2.40
CA HIS A 113 -1.13 -13.43 -3.54
C HIS A 113 -1.74 -12.13 -4.03
N TRP A 114 -2.22 -11.29 -3.11
CA TRP A 114 -2.83 -10.01 -3.48
C TRP A 114 -1.83 -9.02 -4.09
N ILE A 115 -0.62 -8.92 -3.53
CA ILE A 115 0.50 -8.17 -4.12
C ILE A 115 0.74 -8.64 -5.56
N SER A 116 0.82 -9.96 -5.78
CA SER A 116 1.02 -10.52 -7.12
C SER A 116 -0.10 -10.15 -8.09
N ASP A 117 -1.34 -10.04 -7.62
CA ASP A 117 -2.48 -9.60 -8.44
C ASP A 117 -2.37 -8.12 -8.82
N ILE A 118 -1.95 -7.28 -7.87
CA ILE A 118 -1.75 -5.85 -8.08
C ILE A 118 -0.58 -5.60 -9.04
N GLU A 119 0.54 -6.32 -8.89
CA GLU A 119 1.69 -6.24 -9.81
C GLU A 119 1.30 -6.59 -11.26
N ARG A 120 0.46 -7.62 -11.45
CA ARG A 120 -0.05 -7.95 -12.79
C ARG A 120 -0.91 -6.83 -13.37
N ARG A 121 -1.78 -6.21 -12.56
CA ARG A 121 -2.58 -5.05 -12.98
C ARG A 121 -1.68 -3.86 -13.29
N TYR A 122 -0.66 -3.61 -12.47
CA TYR A 122 0.32 -2.54 -12.66
C TYR A 122 1.02 -2.69 -14.01
N GLU A 123 1.57 -3.87 -14.34
CA GLU A 123 2.24 -4.11 -15.62
C GLU A 123 1.29 -3.99 -16.83
N GLN A 124 0.04 -4.47 -16.70
CA GLN A 124 -0.98 -4.28 -17.73
C GLN A 124 -1.25 -2.80 -18.00
N LEU A 125 -1.46 -2.00 -16.95
CA LEU A 125 -1.72 -0.56 -17.08
C LEU A 125 -0.49 0.19 -17.62
N LEU A 126 0.70 -0.13 -17.12
CA LEU A 126 1.98 0.43 -17.54
C LEU A 126 2.26 0.20 -19.03
N SER A 127 1.86 -0.97 -19.56
CA SER A 127 2.03 -1.32 -20.98
C SER A 127 1.17 -0.48 -21.92
N GLY A 128 0.06 0.07 -21.41
CA GLY A 128 -0.82 0.92 -22.20
C GLY A 128 -0.52 2.42 -22.10
N LEU A 129 0.39 2.86 -21.22
CA LEU A 129 0.79 4.26 -21.14
C LEU A 129 1.58 4.71 -22.38
N GLU A 130 1.71 6.03 -22.56
CA GLU A 130 2.64 6.58 -23.55
C GLU A 130 4.06 6.03 -23.30
N ALA A 131 4.78 5.70 -24.38
CA ALA A 131 6.09 5.06 -24.29
C ALA A 131 7.12 5.85 -23.45
N SER A 132 7.08 7.18 -23.52
CA SER A 132 7.95 8.07 -22.73
C SER A 132 7.65 7.96 -21.23
N LEU A 133 6.38 8.02 -20.86
CA LEU A 133 5.89 7.91 -19.48
C LEU A 133 6.16 6.52 -18.91
N SER A 134 5.85 5.47 -19.67
CA SER A 134 6.12 4.08 -19.29
C SER A 134 7.60 3.85 -19.00
N LYS A 135 8.48 4.40 -19.85
CA LYS A 135 9.93 4.33 -19.65
C LYS A 135 10.35 5.05 -18.36
N ASN A 136 9.85 6.25 -18.10
CA ASN A 136 10.18 7.03 -16.91
C ASN A 136 9.79 6.28 -15.62
N TYR A 137 8.60 5.68 -15.57
CA TYR A 137 8.17 4.88 -14.42
C TYR A 137 9.05 3.64 -14.22
N ARG A 138 9.40 2.91 -15.28
CA ARG A 138 10.32 1.77 -15.18
C ARG A 138 11.70 2.18 -14.65
N GLU A 139 12.20 3.34 -15.04
CA GLU A 139 13.47 3.87 -14.52
C GLU A 139 13.35 4.27 -13.04
N ARG A 140 12.25 4.94 -12.65
CA ARG A 140 11.99 5.29 -11.25
C ARG A 140 11.88 4.06 -10.35
N CYS A 141 11.15 3.02 -10.77
CA CYS A 141 11.04 1.76 -10.02
C CYS A 141 12.41 1.12 -9.79
N LYS A 142 13.26 1.07 -10.82
CA LYS A 142 14.63 0.54 -10.69
C LYS A 142 15.48 1.34 -9.71
N ASN A 143 15.33 2.67 -9.69
CA ASN A 143 16.07 3.52 -8.76
C ASN A 143 15.55 3.33 -7.33
N ALA A 144 14.23 3.27 -7.13
CA ALA A 144 13.62 3.00 -5.84
C ALA A 144 14.07 1.63 -5.27
N ALA A 145 14.07 0.58 -6.09
CA ALA A 145 14.53 -0.75 -5.68
C ALA A 145 16.00 -0.73 -5.23
N LYS A 146 16.86 0.04 -5.92
CA LYS A 146 18.28 0.20 -5.52
C LYS A 146 18.43 1.00 -4.22
N GLU A 147 17.66 2.07 -4.06
CA GLU A 147 17.61 2.88 -2.84
C GLU A 147 17.19 2.03 -1.63
N GLY A 148 16.22 1.12 -1.84
CA GLY A 148 15.77 0.12 -0.86
C GLY A 148 16.68 -1.10 -0.68
N GLY A 149 17.90 -1.08 -1.22
CA GLY A 149 18.90 -2.13 -1.01
C GLY A 149 18.70 -3.42 -1.81
N SER A 150 17.79 -3.43 -2.79
CA SER A 150 17.58 -4.59 -3.66
C SER A 150 18.81 -4.81 -4.56
N THR A 151 19.34 -6.03 -4.56
CA THR A 151 20.49 -6.39 -5.40
C THR A 151 20.04 -6.61 -6.85
N ALA A 152 20.98 -6.44 -7.80
CA ALA A 152 20.73 -6.54 -9.25
C ALA A 152 20.24 -7.92 -9.74
N ASP A 153 20.15 -8.91 -8.84
CA ASP A 153 19.72 -10.29 -9.13
C ASP A 153 18.21 -10.53 -8.96
N SER A 154 17.42 -9.51 -8.60
CA SER A 154 15.96 -9.64 -8.60
C SER A 154 15.43 -9.69 -10.04
N ASN A 155 14.77 -10.79 -10.40
CA ASN A 155 14.09 -10.95 -11.70
C ASN A 155 12.87 -10.02 -11.86
N SER A 156 12.50 -9.28 -10.81
CA SER A 156 11.41 -8.31 -10.85
C SER A 156 11.97 -6.88 -10.97
N PRO A 157 11.54 -6.09 -11.97
CA PRO A 157 11.90 -4.67 -12.06
C PRO A 157 11.38 -3.82 -10.89
N MET A 158 10.54 -4.38 -10.00
CA MET A 158 10.01 -3.73 -8.80
C MET A 158 10.77 -4.13 -7.52
N GLY A 159 11.78 -4.99 -7.60
CA GLY A 159 12.51 -5.50 -6.43
C GLY A 159 11.87 -6.75 -5.82
N SER A 160 12.25 -7.08 -4.58
CA SER A 160 11.76 -8.26 -3.86
C SER A 160 11.01 -7.85 -2.59
N TRP A 161 9.82 -8.40 -2.40
CA TRP A 161 9.03 -8.23 -1.18
C TRP A 161 9.64 -9.01 -0.01
N THR A 162 9.85 -8.34 1.12
CA THR A 162 10.27 -8.97 2.37
C THR A 162 9.15 -8.81 3.39
N LEU A 163 8.51 -9.91 3.78
CA LEU A 163 7.47 -9.91 4.80
C LEU A 163 8.13 -9.98 6.19
N PRO A 164 7.88 -9.02 7.10
CA PRO A 164 8.44 -9.08 8.44
C PRO A 164 7.80 -10.22 9.25
N PRO A 165 8.47 -10.72 10.30
CA PRO A 165 7.93 -11.75 11.18
C PRO A 165 6.57 -11.34 11.77
N PRO A 166 5.53 -12.20 11.74
CA PRO A 166 4.22 -11.85 12.30
C PRO A 166 4.25 -11.65 13.81
N ILE A 167 3.70 -10.53 14.28
CA ILE A 167 3.42 -10.30 15.70
C ILE A 167 2.08 -10.96 16.04
N SER A 168 2.13 -12.08 16.77
CA SER A 168 0.94 -12.89 17.07
C SER A 168 0.11 -12.34 18.25
N ASN A 169 0.72 -11.56 19.14
CA ASN A 169 0.04 -10.91 20.26
C ASN A 169 0.53 -9.47 20.39
N GLU A 170 -0.21 -8.54 19.79
CA GLU A 170 0.15 -7.13 19.79
C GLU A 170 0.12 -6.50 21.20
N GLY A 171 -0.75 -7.00 22.09
CA GLY A 171 -0.85 -6.51 23.46
C GLY A 171 0.45 -6.79 24.23
N ALA A 172 0.90 -8.04 24.18
CA ALA A 172 2.16 -8.45 24.79
C ALA A 172 3.37 -7.74 24.15
N TYR A 173 3.39 -7.63 22.82
CA TYR A 173 4.45 -6.92 22.10
C TYR A 173 4.55 -5.45 22.52
N ARG A 174 3.41 -4.75 22.64
CA ARG A 174 3.36 -3.36 23.14
C ARG A 174 3.77 -3.23 24.61
N GLU A 175 3.56 -4.25 25.43
CA GLU A 175 4.04 -4.26 26.83
C GLU A 175 5.55 -4.44 26.88
N GLU A 176 6.09 -5.42 26.15
CA GLU A 176 7.53 -5.70 26.06
C GLU A 176 8.32 -4.47 25.60
N MET A 177 7.87 -3.79 24.54
CA MET A 177 8.54 -2.60 24.00
C MET A 177 8.39 -1.34 24.86
N ARG A 178 7.48 -1.32 25.85
CA ARG A 178 7.37 -0.22 26.83
C ARG A 178 8.30 -0.41 28.03
N GLU A 179 8.74 -1.64 28.29
CA GLU A 179 9.60 -1.98 29.42
C GLU A 179 11.11 -1.97 29.08
N GLY A 180 11.46 -1.96 27.79
CA GLY A 180 12.84 -1.84 27.27
C GLY A 180 13.26 -0.39 27.00
#